data_AF-A0A6B2VF42-F1
#
_entry.id   AF-A0A6B2VF42-F1
#
_cell.length_a   1.000
_cell.length_b   1.000
_cell.length_c   1.000
_cell.angle_alpha   90.00
_cell.angle_beta   90.00
_cell.angle_gamma   90.00
#
_symmetry.space_group_name_H-M   'P 1'
#
loop_
_entity.id
_entity.type
_entity.pdbx_description
1 polymer ?
#
loop_
_entity_poly.entity_id
_entity_poly.type
_entity_poly.pdbx_seq_one_letter_code
_entity_poly.pdbx_strand_id
1 'polypeptide(L)'
;MTVLCVRFQPPPMYEAALPGLLGLLEEFTPVVEALPPDGALADLRGAERYFGRDAVELASVIRVRALARYGVDCLIGAGPGPMLARMALRDARPGRTRAVPGDP
;
A
#
# COMPACT_ATOMS: atom_id res chain seq x y z
N MET A 1 -9.85 5.82 10.25
CA MET A 1 -8.52 5.18 10.35
C MET A 1 -8.26 4.48 9.03
N THR A 2 -7.46 5.07 8.16
CA THR A 2 -7.29 4.57 6.80
C THR A 2 -6.17 3.53 6.76
N VAL A 3 -6.50 2.33 6.29
CA VAL A 3 -5.54 1.25 6.06
C VAL A 3 -5.36 1.09 4.56
N LEU A 4 -4.11 0.88 4.13
CA LEU A 4 -3.81 0.41 2.79
C LEU A 4 -3.68 -1.11 2.78
N CYS A 5 -4.20 -1.75 1.75
CA CYS A 5 -3.84 -3.10 1.35
C CYS A 5 -3.11 -2.99 0.02
N VAL A 6 -1.85 -3.41 0.01
CA VAL A 6 -0.94 -3.31 -1.13
C VAL A 6 -0.66 -4.71 -1.64
N ARG A 7 -0.74 -4.91 -2.95
CA ARG A 7 -0.20 -6.09 -3.64
C ARG A 7 0.86 -5.63 -4.62
N PHE A 8 2.08 -6.09 -4.41
CA PHE A 8 3.22 -5.87 -5.29
C PHE A 8 3.12 -6.78 -6.51
N GLN A 9 3.59 -6.31 -7.66
CA GLN A 9 3.61 -7.07 -8.91
C GLN A 9 5.08 -7.29 -9.34
N PRO A 10 5.87 -8.08 -8.58
CA PRO A 10 7.26 -8.32 -8.93
C PRO A 10 7.36 -9.14 -10.23
N PRO A 11 8.40 -8.91 -11.06
CA PRO A 11 8.72 -9.81 -12.15
C PRO A 11 8.97 -11.24 -11.63
N PRO A 12 8.73 -12.30 -12.42
CA PRO A 12 8.93 -13.70 -11.99
C PRO A 12 10.33 -14.03 -11.46
N MET A 13 11.36 -13.24 -11.82
CA MET A 13 12.73 -13.41 -11.30
C MET A 13 12.95 -12.83 -9.88
N TYR A 14 11.96 -12.16 -9.28
CA TYR A 14 12.08 -11.43 -8.02
C TYR A 14 11.32 -12.09 -6.86
N GLU A 15 11.44 -13.40 -6.69
CA GLU A 15 10.83 -14.14 -5.57
C GLU A 15 11.28 -13.64 -4.18
N ALA A 16 12.42 -12.93 -4.07
CA ALA A 16 12.98 -12.41 -2.82
C ALA A 16 12.75 -10.90 -2.58
N ALA A 17 11.81 -10.25 -3.28
CA ALA A 17 11.62 -8.79 -3.18
C ALA A 17 10.81 -8.31 -1.96
N LEU A 18 9.98 -9.18 -1.36
CA LEU A 18 8.99 -8.76 -0.37
C LEU A 18 9.60 -8.03 0.85
N PRO A 19 10.70 -8.49 1.49
CA PRO A 19 11.27 -7.79 2.64
C PRO A 19 11.68 -6.34 2.34
N GLY A 20 12.26 -6.07 1.17
CA GLY A 20 12.63 -4.70 0.77
C GLY A 20 11.41 -3.81 0.51
N LEU A 21 10.34 -4.39 -0.05
CA LEU A 21 9.07 -3.70 -0.30
C LEU A 21 8.30 -3.43 1.00
N LEU A 22 8.39 -4.31 1.99
CA LEU A 22 7.87 -4.05 3.35
C LEU A 22 8.65 -2.91 4.01
N GLY A 23 9.98 -2.91 3.91
CA GLY A 23 10.81 -1.81 4.40
C GLY A 23 10.45 -0.45 3.78
N LEU A 24 10.03 -0.43 2.50
CA LEU A 24 9.49 0.78 1.88
C LEU A 24 8.20 1.27 2.55
N LEU A 25 7.28 0.38 2.95
CA LEU A 25 6.06 0.77 3.67
C LEU A 25 6.38 1.28 5.08
N GLU A 26 7.39 0.69 5.73
CA GLU A 26 7.87 1.09 7.05
C GLU A 26 8.43 2.53 7.09
N GLU A 27 8.88 3.07 5.94
CA GLU A 27 9.24 4.50 5.82
C GLU A 27 8.05 5.45 6.04
N PHE A 28 6.81 4.97 5.89
CA PHE A 28 5.60 5.77 6.03
C PHE A 28 4.88 5.50 7.34
N THR A 29 4.87 4.25 7.79
CA THR A 29 4.19 3.84 9.02
C THR A 29 4.88 2.66 9.67
N PRO A 30 5.04 2.65 11.01
CA PRO A 30 5.58 1.49 11.71
C PRO A 30 4.58 0.33 11.81
N VAL A 31 3.32 0.52 11.41
CA VAL A 31 2.26 -0.48 11.53
C VAL A 31 2.06 -1.15 10.17
N VAL A 32 2.89 -2.17 9.89
CA VAL A 32 2.88 -2.95 8.65
C VAL A 32 2.69 -4.45 8.98
N GLU A 33 1.77 -5.11 8.28
CA GLU A 33 1.53 -6.55 8.34
C GLU A 33 1.85 -7.16 6.98
N ALA A 34 2.80 -8.09 6.91
CA ALA A 34 3.11 -8.81 5.68
C ALA A 34 1.98 -9.78 5.29
N LEU A 35 1.63 -9.82 4.01
CA LEU A 35 0.70 -10.78 3.42
C LEU A 35 1.40 -11.55 2.29
N PRO A 36 2.17 -12.61 2.61
CA PRO A 36 2.85 -13.40 1.59
C PRO A 36 1.87 -13.96 0.53
N PRO A 37 2.30 -14.12 -0.72
CA PRO A 37 3.70 -13.97 -1.18
C PRO A 37 4.13 -12.55 -1.56
N ASP A 38 3.19 -11.64 -1.79
CA ASP A 38 3.44 -10.40 -2.53
C ASP A 38 2.67 -9.18 -1.98
N GLY A 39 2.15 -9.23 -0.77
CA GLY A 39 1.27 -8.18 -0.24
C GLY A 39 1.61 -7.70 1.16
N ALA A 40 0.91 -6.65 1.56
CA ALA A 40 0.96 -6.11 2.91
C ALA A 40 -0.31 -5.31 3.27
N LEU A 41 -0.54 -5.11 4.56
CA LEU A 41 -1.38 -4.06 5.11
C LEU A 41 -0.51 -3.00 5.77
N ALA A 42 -0.93 -1.74 5.69
CA ALA A 42 -0.25 -0.62 6.34
C ALA A 42 -1.29 0.36 6.92
N ASP A 43 -1.23 0.67 8.21
CA ASP A 43 -2.10 1.68 8.83
C ASP A 43 -1.50 3.07 8.64
N LEU A 44 -2.21 3.95 7.93
CA LEU A 44 -1.74 5.28 7.60
C LEU A 44 -2.18 6.36 8.57
N ARG A 45 -2.89 6.06 9.66
CA ARG A 45 -3.40 7.08 10.57
C ARG A 45 -2.32 8.03 11.10
N GLY A 46 -1.15 7.50 11.44
CA GLY A 46 0.01 8.31 11.85
C GLY A 46 0.64 9.05 10.67
N ALA A 47 0.75 8.37 9.53
CA ALA A 47 1.34 8.89 8.30
C ALA A 47 0.57 10.09 7.75
N GLU A 48 -0.76 9.99 7.62
CA GLU A 48 -1.62 11.07 7.10
C GLU A 48 -1.42 12.36 7.92
N ARG A 49 -1.31 12.23 9.24
CA ARG A 49 -1.04 13.36 10.15
C ARG A 49 0.39 13.90 10.02
N TYR A 50 1.38 13.02 9.94
CA TYR A 50 2.79 13.39 9.88
C TYR A 50 3.15 14.07 8.55
N PHE A 51 2.69 13.51 7.43
CA PHE A 51 2.96 14.02 6.09
C PHE A 51 1.99 15.12 5.66
N GLY A 52 0.84 15.28 6.32
CA GLY A 52 -0.19 16.26 5.94
C GLY A 52 -0.81 15.94 4.58
N ARG A 53 -0.99 14.65 4.28
CA ARG A 53 -1.46 14.11 3.00
C ARG A 53 -2.51 13.04 3.23
N ASP A 54 -3.45 12.89 2.31
CA ASP A 54 -4.43 11.81 2.41
C ASP A 54 -3.82 10.44 2.00
N ALA A 55 -4.51 9.36 2.34
CA ALA A 55 -4.07 8.01 2.00
C ALA A 55 -3.88 7.75 0.49
N VAL A 56 -4.62 8.44 -0.39
CA VAL A 56 -4.51 8.27 -1.84
C VAL A 56 -3.25 8.95 -2.38
N GLU A 57 -2.94 10.13 -1.87
CA GLU A 57 -1.68 10.84 -2.13
C GLU A 57 -0.49 10.01 -1.64
N LEU A 58 -0.53 9.51 -0.40
CA LEU A 58 0.53 8.66 0.15
C LEU A 58 0.70 7.35 -0.65
N ALA A 59 -0.40 6.71 -1.02
CA ALA A 59 -0.37 5.53 -1.89
C ALA A 59 0.29 5.81 -3.25
N SER A 60 0.11 7.02 -3.80
CA SER A 60 0.74 7.43 -5.05
C SER A 60 2.26 7.56 -4.88
N VAL A 61 2.73 8.12 -3.76
CA VAL A 61 4.15 8.20 -3.43
C VAL A 61 4.75 6.80 -3.23
N ILE A 62 4.08 5.93 -2.49
CA ILE A 62 4.50 4.53 -2.28
C ILE A 62 4.70 3.82 -3.62
N ARG A 63 3.73 3.94 -4.54
CA ARG A 63 3.81 3.33 -5.87
C ARG A 63 5.01 3.85 -6.67
N VAL A 64 5.20 5.17 -6.73
CA VAL A 64 6.33 5.78 -7.44
C VAL A 64 7.66 5.29 -6.86
N ARG A 65 7.78 5.20 -5.53
CA ARG A 65 9.00 4.70 -4.88
C ARG A 65 9.23 3.21 -5.11
N ALA A 66 8.17 2.39 -5.08
CA ALA A 66 8.26 0.96 -5.39
C ALA A 66 8.77 0.75 -6.82
N LEU A 67 8.20 1.49 -7.78
CA LEU A 67 8.62 1.42 -9.18
C LEU A 67 10.06 1.93 -9.35
N ALA A 68 10.39 3.09 -8.78
CA ALA A 68 11.71 3.71 -8.97
C ALA A 68 12.86 2.94 -8.31
N ARG A 69 12.63 2.34 -7.13
CA ARG A 69 13.69 1.67 -6.36
C ARG A 69 13.80 0.18 -6.64
N TYR A 70 12.66 -0.47 -6.95
CA TYR A 70 12.60 -1.91 -7.09
C TYR A 70 12.12 -2.37 -8.47
N GLY A 71 11.66 -1.46 -9.34
CA GLY A 71 11.06 -1.84 -10.63
C GLY A 71 9.72 -2.55 -10.48
N VAL A 72 9.04 -2.37 -9.35
CA VAL A 72 7.80 -3.09 -8.98
C VAL A 72 6.62 -2.13 -9.00
N ASP A 73 5.59 -2.46 -9.78
CA ASP A 73 4.29 -1.77 -9.69
C ASP A 73 3.41 -2.40 -8.59
N CYS A 74 2.38 -1.67 -8.17
CA CYS A 74 1.51 -2.05 -7.06
C CYS A 74 0.03 -1.95 -7.45
N LEU A 75 -0.78 -2.87 -6.93
CA LEU A 75 -2.22 -2.65 -6.77
C LEU A 75 -2.46 -2.17 -5.34
N ILE A 76 -3.25 -1.11 -5.17
CA ILE A 76 -3.49 -0.52 -3.85
C ILE A 76 -4.98 -0.30 -3.63
N GLY A 77 -5.50 -0.93 -2.58
CA GLY A 77 -6.80 -0.64 -1.99
C GLY A 77 -6.64 0.16 -0.70
N ALA A 78 -7.49 1.15 -0.48
CA ALA A 78 -7.55 1.95 0.74
C ALA A 78 -8.96 1.90 1.33
N GLY A 79 -9.08 1.86 2.66
CA GLY A 79 -10.38 1.92 3.31
C GLY A 79 -10.30 2.05 4.82
N PRO A 80 -11.45 2.24 5.51
CA PRO A 80 -11.49 2.26 6.95
C PRO A 80 -11.30 0.85 7.49
N GLY A 81 -10.07 0.56 7.89
CA GLY A 81 -9.66 -0.75 8.41
C GLY A 81 -9.32 -1.81 7.34
N PRO A 82 -8.74 -2.95 7.78
CA PRO A 82 -8.17 -3.95 6.87
C PRO A 82 -9.16 -4.62 5.93
N MET A 83 -10.38 -4.88 6.39
CA MET A 83 -11.41 -5.57 5.59
C MET A 83 -11.77 -4.74 4.35
N LEU A 84 -12.08 -3.45 4.53
CA LEU A 84 -12.47 -2.57 3.43
C LEU A 84 -11.28 -2.22 2.53
N ALA A 85 -10.07 -2.10 3.08
CA ALA A 85 -8.87 -1.97 2.27
C ALA A 85 -8.64 -3.19 1.35
N ARG A 86 -8.82 -4.42 1.85
CA ARG A 86 -8.73 -5.66 1.06
C ARG A 86 -9.83 -5.75 0.00
N MET A 87 -11.06 -5.32 0.34
CA MET A 87 -12.15 -5.27 -0.63
C MET A 87 -11.84 -4.27 -1.74
N ALA A 88 -11.38 -3.07 -1.39
CA ALA A 88 -10.97 -2.05 -2.33
C ALA A 88 -9.86 -2.53 -3.29
N LEU A 89 -8.91 -3.31 -2.78
CA LEU A 89 -7.81 -3.88 -3.58
C LEU A 89 -8.32 -4.78 -4.72
N ARG A 90 -9.44 -5.50 -4.53
CA ARG A 90 -9.99 -6.39 -5.58
C ARG A 90 -10.38 -5.62 -6.85
N ASP A 91 -10.80 -4.37 -6.69
CA ASP A 91 -11.17 -3.49 -7.80
C ASP A 91 -10.05 -2.51 -8.20
N ALA A 92 -8.88 -2.60 -7.55
CA ALA A 92 -7.75 -1.73 -7.86
C ALA A 92 -7.21 -2.03 -9.28
N ARG A 93 -6.49 -1.04 -9.81
CA ARG A 93 -5.83 -1.12 -11.12
C ARG A 93 -4.40 -0.60 -11.01
N PRO A 94 -3.48 -1.06 -11.88
CA PRO A 94 -2.16 -0.44 -12.00
C PRO A 94 -2.28 1.08 -12.16
N GLY A 95 -1.40 1.83 -11.50
CA GLY A 95 -1.42 3.30 -11.50
C GLY A 95 -2.54 3.99 -10.71
N ARG A 96 -3.60 3.30 -10.27
CA ARG A 96 -4.74 3.94 -9.57
C ARG A 96 -5.08 3.25 -8.25
N THR A 97 -5.03 4.02 -7.16
CA THR A 97 -5.48 3.57 -5.84
C THR A 97 -7.01 3.55 -5.79
N ARG A 98 -7.60 2.41 -5.40
CA ARG A 98 -9.04 2.31 -5.14
C ARG A 98 -9.28 2.58 -3.66
N ALA A 99 -9.99 3.67 -3.34
CA ALA A 99 -10.35 4.01 -1.97
C ALA A 99 -11.84 3.76 -1.71
N VAL A 100 -12.18 3.19 -0.55
CA VAL A 100 -13.53 3.15 0.01
C VAL A 100 -13.59 4.23 1.09
N PRO A 101 -14.51 5.21 0.99
CA PRO A 101 -14.64 6.24 2.02
C PRO A 101 -15.07 5.62 3.36
N GLY A 102 -14.61 6.21 4.45
CA GLY A 102 -15.20 5.97 5.77
C GLY A 102 -16.56 6.63 5.88
N ASP A 103 -17.42 6.08 6.73
CA ASP A 103 -18.62 6.81 7.16
C ASP A 103 -18.18 8.08 7.94
N PRO A 104 -18.94 9.19 7.86
CA PRO A 104 -18.61 10.45 8.53
C PRO A 104 -18.46 10.35 10.05
#